data_AF-A0A6B3I2Z9-F1
#
_entry.id   AF-A0A6B3I2Z9-F1
#
_cell.length_a   1.000
_cell.length_b   1.000
_cell.length_c   1.000
_cell.angle_alpha   90.00
_cell.angle_beta   90.00
_cell.angle_gamma   90.00
#
_symmetry.space_group_name_H-M   'P 1'
#
loop_
_entity.id
_entity.type
_entity.pdbx_description
1 polymer ?
#
loop_
_entity_poly.entity_id
_entity_poly.type
_entity_poly.pdbx_seq_one_letter_code
_entity_poly.pdbx_strand_id
1 'polypeptide(L)' 'GPVPLASGGTGLFRGTFTGAGTEGVGHAGLRLPGWTRGFVWVNGFCLGRYWSAGPQETLYVPGPVLR' A
#
# COMPACT_ATOMS: atom_id res chain seq x y z
N GLY A 1 -17.25 25.76 11.06
CA GLY A 1 -15.80 25.84 11.34
C GLY A 1 -15.05 25.23 10.18
N PRO A 2 -13.78 25.59 9.93
CA PRO A 2 -13.03 24.98 8.83
C PRO A 2 -12.80 23.50 9.15
N VAL A 3 -13.12 22.65 8.18
CA VAL A 3 -12.72 21.24 8.19
C VAL A 3 -11.20 21.22 8.04
N PRO A 4 -10.43 20.49 8.87
CA PRO A 4 -9.01 20.34 8.64
C PRO A 4 -8.80 19.68 7.27
N LEU A 5 -8.20 20.39 6.32
CA LEU A 5 -7.69 19.76 5.11
C LEU A 5 -6.53 18.89 5.57
N ALA A 6 -6.71 17.57 5.56
CA ALA A 6 -5.64 16.62 5.85
C ALA A 6 -4.43 16.99 4.97
N SER A 7 -3.31 17.31 5.62
CA SER A 7 -2.06 17.68 4.97
C SER A 7 -1.44 16.46 4.29
N GLY A 8 -1.90 16.20 3.06
CA GLY A 8 -1.34 15.24 2.12
C GLY A 8 -1.86 15.57 0.73
N GLY A 9 -1.00 16.08 -0.13
CA GLY A 9 -1.38 16.39 -1.51
C GLY A 9 -1.82 15.14 -2.27
N THR A 10 -2.69 15.29 -3.27
CA THR A 10 -2.95 14.18 -4.22
C THR A 10 -1.71 14.02 -5.11
N GLY A 11 -1.22 12.80 -5.29
CA GLY A 11 -0.04 12.58 -6.11
C GLY A 11 0.45 11.13 -6.13
N LEU A 12 1.53 10.91 -6.85
CA LEU A 12 2.27 9.66 -6.83
C LEU A 12 3.28 9.70 -5.69
N PHE A 13 3.22 8.70 -4.82
CA PHE A 13 4.16 8.53 -3.72
C PHE A 13 4.99 7.29 -3.96
N ARG A 14 6.30 7.40 -3.71
CA ARG A 14 7.25 6.30 -3.87
C ARG A 14 8.08 6.16 -2.61
N GLY A 15 8.32 4.92 -2.21
CA GLY A 15 9.23 4.55 -1.14
C GLY A 15 9.92 3.25 -1.45
N THR A 16 10.92 2.91 -0.64
CA THR A 16 11.67 1.66 -0.70
C THR A 16 11.81 1.12 0.72
N PHE A 17 11.83 -0.20 0.86
CA PHE A 17 12.12 -0.87 2.12
C PHE A 17 13.04 -2.05 1.86
N THR A 18 13.82 -2.43 2.87
CA THR A 18 14.66 -3.63 2.82
C THR A 18 13.95 -4.75 3.56
N GLY A 19 13.61 -5.83 2.86
CA GLY A 19 12.99 -7.01 3.45
C GLY A 19 14.03 -7.93 4.09
N ALA A 20 14.45 -7.66 5.32
CA ALA A 20 15.24 -8.64 6.06
C ALA A 20 14.38 -9.89 6.30
N GLY A 21 14.83 -11.05 5.82
CA GLY A 21 14.11 -12.33 6.00
C GLY A 21 12.90 -12.54 5.09
N THR A 22 12.83 -11.87 3.93
CA THR A 22 11.77 -12.15 2.93
C THR A 22 12.04 -13.40 2.09
N GLU A 23 13.21 -14.02 2.22
CA GLU A 23 13.52 -15.29 1.58
C GLU A 23 12.55 -16.39 2.04
N GLY A 24 11.94 -17.08 1.08
CA GLY A 24 10.95 -18.12 1.36
C GLY A 24 9.56 -17.63 1.77
N VAL A 25 9.32 -16.31 1.86
CA VAL A 25 7.98 -15.77 2.15
C VAL A 25 7.04 -16.03 0.97
N GLY A 26 5.93 -16.74 1.23
CA GLY A 26 4.92 -17.02 0.21
C GLY A 26 4.07 -15.81 -0.16
N HIS A 27 3.82 -14.90 0.80
CA HIS A 27 3.05 -13.67 0.60
C HIS A 27 3.23 -12.68 1.76
N ALA A 28 2.82 -11.44 1.54
CA ALA A 28 2.64 -10.44 2.59
C ALA A 28 1.27 -9.74 2.46
N GLY A 29 0.88 -9.01 3.49
CA GLY A 29 -0.27 -8.12 3.47
C GLY A 29 0.17 -6.66 3.54
N LEU A 30 -0.30 -5.82 2.62
CA LEU A 30 -0.05 -4.39 2.65
C LEU A 30 -1.26 -3.66 3.25
N ARG A 31 -1.03 -2.90 4.33
CA ARG A 31 -2.01 -1.98 4.93
C ARG A 31 -1.53 -0.53 4.75
N LEU A 32 -2.48 0.39 4.58
CA LEU A 32 -2.20 1.81 4.32
C LEU A 32 -2.95 2.70 5.32
N PRO A 33 -2.62 2.62 6.62
CA PRO A 33 -3.26 3.46 7.62
C PRO A 33 -3.02 4.95 7.33
N GLY A 34 -4.07 5.77 7.45
CA GLY A 34 -4.01 7.21 7.16
C GLY A 34 -4.20 7.58 5.69
N TRP A 35 -4.23 6.61 4.77
CA TRP A 35 -4.52 6.86 3.35
C TRP A 35 -6.01 6.68 3.05
N THR A 36 -6.57 7.49 2.15
CA THR A 36 -8.01 7.46 1.84
C THR A 36 -8.35 6.52 0.68
N ARG A 37 -7.80 6.75 -0.51
CA ARG A 37 -8.10 5.96 -1.72
C ARG A 37 -7.00 6.10 -2.75
N GLY A 38 -6.78 5.07 -3.54
CA GLY A 38 -5.77 5.07 -4.61
C GLY A 38 -5.46 3.67 -5.14
N PHE A 39 -4.34 3.56 -5.83
CA PHE A 39 -3.81 2.30 -6.35
C PHE A 39 -2.38 2.09 -5.85
N VAL A 40 -1.97 0.83 -5.71
CA VAL A 40 -0.61 0.47 -5.29
C VAL A 40 0.11 -0.37 -6.33
N TRP A 41 1.39 -0.07 -6.51
CA TRP A 41 2.34 -0.91 -7.21
C TRP A 41 3.48 -1.27 -6.26
N VAL A 42 3.93 -2.53 -6.33
CA VAL A 42 5.16 -2.99 -5.66
C VAL A 42 6.03 -3.60 -6.75
N ASN A 43 7.26 -3.10 -6.89
CA ASN A 43 8.22 -3.57 -7.90
C ASN A 43 7.63 -3.64 -9.33
N GLY A 44 6.77 -2.69 -9.68
CA GLY A 44 6.11 -2.62 -10.99
C GLY A 44 4.84 -3.47 -11.13
N PHE A 45 4.55 -4.35 -10.17
CA PHE A 45 3.33 -5.15 -10.16
C PHE A 45 2.16 -4.38 -9.50
N CYS A 46 1.04 -4.26 -10.21
CA CYS A 46 -0.16 -3.58 -9.71
C CYS A 46 -0.92 -4.48 -8.73
N LEU A 47 -0.98 -4.08 -7.46
CA LEU A 47 -1.78 -4.78 -6.43
C LEU A 47 -3.27 -4.44 -6.51
N GLY A 48 -3.62 -3.38 -7.25
CA GLY A 48 -4.98 -2.90 -7.39
C GLY A 48 -5.30 -1.72 -6.48
N ARG A 49 -6.60 -1.54 -6.25
CA ARG A 49 -7.17 -0.37 -5.58
C ARG A 49 -7.31 -0.60 -4.08
N TYR A 50 -6.95 0.40 -3.28
CA TYR A 50 -7.33 0.47 -1.87
C TYR A 50 -8.36 1.57 -1.63
N TRP A 51 -9.20 1.39 -0.61
CA TRP A 51 -10.11 2.41 -0.12
C TRP A 51 -10.36 2.21 1.37
N SER A 52 -10.10 3.23 2.18
CA SER A 52 -10.35 3.23 3.62
C SER A 52 -11.82 3.04 4.02
N ALA A 53 -12.76 3.12 3.06
CA ALA A 53 -14.18 2.85 3.31
C ALA A 53 -14.47 1.37 3.60
N GLY A 54 -13.53 0.46 3.34
CA GLY A 54 -13.68 -0.97 3.58
C GLY A 54 -14.57 -1.68 2.54
N PRO A 55 -14.88 -2.98 2.74
CA PRO A 55 -14.43 -3.84 3.84
C PRO A 55 -12.96 -4.29 3.71
N GLN A 56 -12.34 -4.10 2.55
CA GLN A 56 -10.96 -4.52 2.31
C GLN A 56 -9.96 -3.52 2.91
N GLU A 57 -9.28 -3.93 3.99
CA GLU A 57 -8.26 -3.11 4.65
C GLU A 57 -6.81 -3.47 4.26
N THR A 58 -6.63 -4.66 3.68
CA THR A 58 -5.32 -5.22 3.35
C THR A 58 -5.31 -5.68 1.89
N LEU A 59 -4.25 -5.32 1.16
CA LEU A 59 -3.97 -5.84 -0.18
C LEU A 59 -3.02 -7.04 -0.07
N TYR A 60 -3.32 -8.10 -0.81
CA TYR A 60 -2.44 -9.26 -0.93
C TYR A 60 -1.21 -8.90 -1.77
N VAL A 61 -0.02 -9.24 -1.25
CA VAL A 61 1.26 -9.07 -1.96
C VAL A 61 1.85 -10.46 -2.23
N PRO A 62 1.97 -10.89 -3.49
CA PRO A 62 2.61 -12.16 -3.82
C PRO A 62 4.07 -12.17 -3.38
N GLY A 63 4.53 -13.27 -2.78
CA GLY A 63 5.94 -13.45 -2.40
C GLY A 63 6.96 -13.14 -3.51
N PRO A 64 6.74 -13.57 -4.78
CA PRO A 64 7.64 -13.24 -5.88
C PRO A 64 7.83 -11.74 -6.16
N VAL A 65 6.89 -10.89 -5.74
CA VAL A 65 6.95 -9.43 -5.92
C VAL A 65 7.82 -8.75 -4.85
N LEU A 66 8.18 -9.45 -3.75
CA LEU A 66 8.94 -8.92 -2.61
C LEU A 66 10.47 -9.08 -2.73
N ARG A 67 10.97 -9.58 -3.86
CA ARG A 67 12.40 -9.77 -4.12
C ARG A 67 13.01 -8.56 -4.82
#